data_AF-A0ABD5E0M2-F1
#
_entry.id   AF-A0ABD5E0M2-F1
#
_cell.length_a   1.000
_cell.length_b   1.000
_cell.length_c   1.000
_cell.angle_alpha   90.00
_cell.angle_beta   90.00
_cell.angle_gamma   90.00
#
_symmetry.space_group_name_H-M   'P 1'
#
loop_
_entity.id
_entity.type
_entity.pdbx_description
1 polymer ?
#
loop_
_entity_poly.entity_id
_entity_poly.type
_entity_poly.pdbx_seq_one_letter_code
_entity_poly.pdbx_strand_id
1 'polypeptide(L)' 'YFKDWGPKEAQPIVFHHGWPLSADDWDNQMLFFLAEGFRVIAIDRRGHGRSDQVSEGHDMDHYAADVSAVVEHLD' A
#
# COMPACT_ATOMS: atom_id res chain seq x y z
N TYR A 1 1.37 4.85 -6.40
CA TYR A 1 1.72 5.62 -5.18
C TYR A 1 1.66 4.69 -3.98
N PHE A 2 2.58 4.84 -3.01
CA PHE A 2 2.52 4.13 -1.74
C PHE A 2 3.06 5.00 -0.59
N LYS A 3 2.63 4.70 0.63
CA LYS A 3 3.21 5.20 1.90
C LYS A 3 4.14 4.11 2.46
N ASP A 4 5.27 4.52 3.04
CA ASP A 4 6.22 3.62 3.72
C ASP A 4 6.81 4.35 4.94
N TRP A 5 6.37 3.97 6.14
CA TRP A 5 6.74 4.59 7.41
C TRP A 5 7.36 3.57 8.37
N GLY A 6 8.21 4.07 9.28
CA GLY A 6 8.87 3.25 10.31
C GLY A 6 10.29 2.81 9.94
N PRO A 7 10.98 2.12 10.87
CA PRO A 7 12.35 1.64 10.65
C PRO A 7 12.41 0.60 9.53
N LYS A 8 13.42 0.68 8.65
CA LYS A 8 13.55 -0.26 7.51
C LYS A 8 13.79 -1.71 7.94
N GLU A 9 14.43 -1.89 9.09
CA GLU A 9 14.72 -3.21 9.70
C GLU A 9 13.57 -3.78 10.54
N ALA A 10 12.49 -3.02 10.74
CA ALA A 10 11.33 -3.51 11.51
C ALA A 10 10.47 -4.47 10.68
N GLN A 11 9.73 -5.35 11.36
CA GLN A 11 8.80 -6.27 10.68
C GLN A 11 7.77 -5.47 9.85
N PRO A 12 7.65 -5.73 8.53
CA PRO A 12 6.73 -4.99 7.68
C PRO A 12 5.29 -5.51 7.80
N ILE A 13 4.33 -4.58 7.76
CA ILE A 13 2.90 -4.83 7.57
C ILE A 13 2.44 -4.03 6.34
N VAL A 14 1.89 -4.74 5.35
CA VAL A 14 1.37 -4.14 4.11
C VAL A 14 -0.16 -4.09 4.15
N PHE A 15 -0.72 -2.89 4.01
CA PHE A 15 -2.15 -2.64 4.01
C PHE A 15 -2.69 -2.44 2.60
N HIS A 16 -3.75 -3.19 2.25
CA HIS A 16 -4.44 -3.12 0.98
C HIS A 16 -5.85 -2.55 1.20
N HIS A 17 -6.13 -1.35 0.66
CA HIS A 17 -7.42 -0.69 0.87
C HIS A 17 -8.57 -1.34 0.09
N GLY A 18 -9.79 -1.14 0.58
CA GLY A 18 -11.03 -1.54 -0.08
C GLY A 18 -11.39 -0.69 -1.30
N TRP A 19 -12.44 -1.07 -2.03
CA TRP A 19 -13.00 -0.25 -3.11
C TRP A 19 -14.04 0.74 -2.57
N PRO A 20 -14.15 1.98 -3.08
CA PRO A 20 -13.28 2.68 -4.05
C PRO A 20 -12.31 3.66 -3.32
N LEU A 21 -11.60 3.17 -2.32
CA LEU A 21 -10.86 4.01 -1.36
C LEU A 21 -9.41 4.25 -1.81
N SER A 22 -8.53 4.63 -0.87
CA SER A 22 -7.09 4.81 -1.05
C SER A 22 -6.33 4.32 0.19
N ALA A 23 -5.00 4.39 0.17
CA ALA A 23 -4.15 4.14 1.33
C ALA A 23 -4.42 5.08 2.52
N ASP A 24 -5.21 6.14 2.36
CA ASP A 24 -5.61 7.03 3.46
C ASP A 24 -6.68 6.42 4.36
N ASP A 25 -7.40 5.39 3.88
CA ASP A 25 -8.37 4.65 4.70
C ASP A 25 -7.71 3.92 5.89
N TRP A 26 -6.39 3.74 5.82
CA TRP A 26 -5.60 3.05 6.84
C TRP A 26 -4.92 3.96 7.86
N ASP A 27 -5.21 5.26 7.89
CA ASP A 27 -4.51 6.21 8.76
C ASP A 27 -4.46 5.75 10.23
N ASN A 28 -5.58 5.27 10.78
CA ASN A 28 -5.64 4.84 12.18
C ASN A 28 -4.75 3.60 12.44
N GLN A 29 -4.87 2.57 11.59
CA GLN A 29 -4.11 1.33 11.75
C GLN A 29 -2.63 1.54 11.50
N MET A 30 -2.26 2.36 10.51
CA MET A 30 -0.86 2.69 10.24
C MET A 30 -0.22 3.40 11.44
N LEU A 31 -0.90 4.39 12.03
CA LEU A 31 -0.39 5.06 13.23
C LEU A 31 -0.30 4.11 14.43
N PHE A 32 -1.29 3.23 14.61
CA PHE A 32 -1.28 2.23 15.68
C PHE A 32 -0.08 1.28 15.57
N PHE A 33 0.08 0.61 14.42
CA PHE A 33 1.18 -0.35 14.25
C PHE A 33 2.55 0.31 14.16
N LEU A 34 2.63 1.54 13.67
CA LEU A 34 3.86 2.33 13.74
C LEU A 34 4.28 2.58 15.20
N ALA A 35 3.32 2.90 16.08
CA ALA A 35 3.59 3.08 17.51
C ALA A 35 4.01 1.78 18.21
N GLU A 36 3.52 0.63 17.73
CA GLU A 36 3.94 -0.72 18.18
C GLU A 36 5.29 -1.18 17.57
N GLY A 37 5.97 -0.30 16.80
CA GLY A 37 7.33 -0.55 16.30
C GLY A 37 7.41 -1.29 14.97
N PHE A 38 6.31 -1.43 14.24
CA PHE A 38 6.30 -2.04 12.90
C PHE A 38 6.68 -1.03 11.80
N ARG A 39 7.21 -1.55 10.68
CA ARG A 39 7.24 -0.82 9.41
C ARG A 39 5.87 -0.96 8.76
N VAL A 40 5.21 0.15 8.43
CA VAL A 40 3.86 0.14 7.86
C VAL A 40 3.87 0.69 6.44
N ILE A 41 3.33 -0.09 5.52
CA ILE A 41 3.27 0.21 4.09
C ILE A 41 1.82 0.19 3.64
N ALA A 42 1.36 1.18 2.88
CA ALA A 42 0.03 1.20 2.31
C ALA A 42 0.04 1.68 0.86
N ILE A 43 -0.65 0.96 -0.02
CA ILE A 43 -0.52 1.11 -1.49
C ILE A 43 -1.83 1.66 -2.04
N ASP A 44 -1.77 2.73 -2.83
CA ASP A 44 -2.89 3.17 -3.67
C ASP A 44 -2.96 2.24 -4.90
N ARG A 45 -4.03 1.45 -5.04
CA ARG A 45 -4.27 0.61 -6.24
C ARG A 45 -4.26 1.49 -7.50
N ARG A 46 -3.85 0.96 -8.67
CA ARG A 46 -4.01 1.65 -9.95
C ARG A 46 -5.44 2.22 -10.10
N GLY A 47 -5.56 3.44 -10.63
CA GLY A 47 -6.85 4.15 -10.74
C GLY A 47 -7.48 4.62 -9.42
N HIS A 48 -6.82 4.46 -8.28
CA HIS A 48 -7.31 4.90 -6.97
C HIS A 48 -6.36 5.90 -6.31
N GLY A 49 -6.92 6.83 -5.52
CA GLY A 49 -6.14 7.79 -4.74
C GLY A 49 -5.20 8.63 -5.61
N ARG A 50 -3.90 8.53 -5.32
CA ARG A 50 -2.81 9.26 -5.99
C ARG A 50 -2.07 8.42 -7.04
N SER A 51 -2.46 7.16 -7.23
CA SER A 51 -1.90 6.35 -8.30
C SER A 51 -2.47 6.78 -9.65
N ASP A 52 -1.72 6.50 -10.72
CA ASP A 52 -2.08 6.89 -12.07
C ASP A 52 -3.47 6.36 -12.47
N GLN A 53 -4.24 7.22 -13.14
CA GLN A 53 -5.53 6.88 -13.73
C GLN A 53 -5.33 6.18 -15.07
N VAL A 54 -4.92 4.91 -15.01
CA VAL A 54 -4.69 4.06 -16.19
C VAL A 54 -6.01 3.59 -16.81
N SER A 55 -6.01 3.41 -18.14
CA SER A 55 -7.21 3.03 -18.90
C SER A 55 -7.58 1.55 -18.80
N GLU A 56 -6.62 0.66 -18.56
CA GLU A 56 -6.79 -0.81 -18.65
C GLU A 56 -6.19 -1.54 -17.44
N GLY A 57 -6.45 -2.85 -17.38
CA GLY A 57 -5.88 -3.76 -16.36
C GLY A 57 -6.49 -3.58 -14.98
N HIS A 58 -7.79 -3.28 -14.92
CA HIS A 58 -8.57 -3.18 -13.67
C HIS A 58 -9.12 -4.55 -13.26
N ASP A 59 -8.21 -5.51 -13.04
CA ASP A 59 -8.50 -6.89 -12.66
C ASP A 59 -7.55 -7.39 -11.56
N MET A 60 -7.88 -8.52 -10.95
CA MET A 60 -7.15 -9.03 -9.79
C MET A 60 -5.71 -9.43 -10.11
N ASP A 61 -5.43 -9.91 -11.31
CA ASP A 61 -4.08 -10.33 -11.70
C ASP A 61 -3.16 -9.11 -11.78
N HIS A 62 -3.63 -8.03 -12.40
CA HIS A 62 -2.92 -6.76 -12.42
C HIS A 62 -2.77 -6.14 -11.04
N TYR A 63 -3.82 -6.19 -10.20
CA TYR A 63 -3.71 -5.69 -8.82
C TYR A 63 -2.69 -6.46 -8.00
N ALA A 64 -2.61 -7.78 -8.16
CA ALA A 64 -1.60 -8.61 -7.49
C ALA A 64 -0.19 -8.31 -8.02
N ALA A 65 -0.04 -8.12 -9.33
CA ALA A 65 1.24 -7.75 -9.94
C ALA A 65 1.75 -6.38 -9.45
N ASP A 66 0.86 -5.38 -9.35
CA ASP A 66 1.20 -4.06 -8.80
C ASP A 66 1.71 -4.15 -7.36
N VAL A 67 1.11 -5.02 -6.55
CA VAL A 67 1.55 -5.27 -5.17
C VAL A 67 2.94 -5.91 -5.16
N SER A 68 3.18 -6.93 -5.99
CA SER A 68 4.50 -7.58 -6.11
C SER A 68 5.57 -6.55 -6.46
N ALA A 69 5.29 -5.67 -7.43
CA ALA A 69 6.22 -4.63 -7.85
C ALA A 69 6.57 -3.65 -6.73
N VAL A 70 5.63 -3.31 -5.85
CA VAL A 70 5.91 -2.47 -4.68
C VAL A 70 6.76 -3.21 -3.66
N VAL A 71 6.47 -4.49 -3.39
CA VAL A 71 7.25 -5.29 -2.43
C VAL A 71 8.69 -5.46 -2.93
N GLU A 72 8.88 -5.85 -4.18
CA GLU A 72 10.21 -6.00 -4.79
C GLU A 72 11.01 -4.69 -4.84
N HIS A 73 10.34 -3.54 -4.95
CA HIS A 73 10.99 -2.23 -4.89
C HIS A 73 11.48 -1.85 -3.48
N LEU A 74 10.90 -2.46 -2.43
CA LEU A 74 11.11 -2.13 -1.03
C LEU A 74 11.98 -3.12 -0.25
N ASP A 75 12.35 -4.24 -0.89
CA ASP A 75 13.38 -5.19 -0.47
C ASP A 75 14.80 -4.58 -0.57
#